data_AF-A0A933H791-F1
#
_entry.id   AF-A0A933H791-F1
#
_cell.length_a   1.000
_cell.length_b   1.000
_cell.length_c   1.000
_cell.angle_alpha   90.00
_cell.angle_beta   90.00
_cell.angle_gamma   90.00
#
_symmetry.space_group_name_H-M   'P 1'
#
loop_
_entity.id
_entity.type
_entity.pdbx_description
1 polymer ?
#
loop_
_entity_poly.entity_id
_entity_poly.type
_entity_poly.pdbx_seq_one_letter_code
_entity_poly.pdbx_strand_id
1 'polypeptide(L)'
;MNRYGSALVNILTVFAFTCTCLVGGTYAALLANPRLPINPFPPAPPPTVLVLPTAANTPAFNLPTLPPTKIAAITEQGATATLVVVATSTPTATRTLIGGATITLTPSVTGTPTSTQMVQVTTTGTPGTLIAVTATPLPSNTATQTPTLTFTPSKTRAAFDFIVQEGNPIALANVFNSKGCSWMGVVGQAFDKNLNPRIGLIVHVEGGGLSIDAFSGSKPAVGPAGYEIQLSDRPIQTAGTYKVQMRDTGGVALSDFVTLSTSASCDKNAILLNFVQAR
;
A
#
# COMPACT_ATOMS: atom_id res chain seq x y z
N MET A 1 64.86 -22.12 30.36
CA MET A 1 63.77 -21.76 29.43
C MET A 1 63.42 -22.97 28.56
N ASN A 2 62.18 -23.47 28.64
CA ASN A 2 61.73 -24.64 27.86
C ASN A 2 61.59 -24.27 26.37
N ARG A 3 62.51 -24.76 25.54
CA ARG A 3 62.50 -24.58 24.06
C ARG A 3 61.17 -24.99 23.41
N TYR A 4 60.46 -25.95 24.02
CA TYR A 4 59.14 -26.40 23.60
C TYR A 4 58.03 -25.33 23.74
N GLY A 5 58.12 -24.45 24.74
CA GLY A 5 57.12 -23.40 24.95
C GLY A 5 57.17 -22.33 23.85
N SER A 6 58.37 -21.89 23.47
CA SER A 6 58.56 -20.90 22.40
C SER A 6 58.18 -21.45 21.02
N ALA A 7 58.45 -22.73 20.75
CA ALA A 7 58.05 -23.36 19.49
C ALA A 7 56.52 -23.44 19.33
N LEU A 8 55.79 -23.80 20.39
CA LEU A 8 54.33 -23.84 20.40
C LEU A 8 53.71 -22.46 20.17
N VAL A 9 54.24 -21.43 20.83
CA VAL A 9 53.74 -20.05 20.65
C VAL A 9 53.96 -19.57 19.21
N ASN A 10 55.14 -19.83 18.62
CA ASN A 10 55.40 -19.46 17.23
C ASN A 10 54.44 -20.16 16.24
N ILE A 11 54.16 -21.44 16.44
CA ILE A 11 53.19 -22.19 15.61
C ILE A 11 51.79 -21.58 15.75
N LEU A 12 51.37 -21.27 16.98
CA LEU A 12 50.07 -20.66 17.24
C LEU A 12 49.95 -19.27 16.60
N THR A 13 51.02 -18.46 16.64
CA THR A 13 51.06 -17.14 16.01
C THR A 13 50.96 -17.25 14.49
N VAL A 14 51.67 -18.19 13.85
CA VAL A 14 51.58 -18.42 12.40
C VAL A 14 50.18 -18.89 12.00
N PHE A 15 49.58 -19.80 12.78
CA PHE A 15 48.22 -20.27 12.54
C PHE A 15 47.21 -19.13 12.66
N ALA A 16 47.26 -18.35 13.74
CA ALA A 16 46.38 -17.21 13.95
C ALA A 16 46.50 -16.19 12.81
N PHE A 17 47.72 -15.84 12.41
CA PHE A 17 47.96 -14.92 11.29
C PHE A 17 47.39 -15.45 9.97
N THR A 18 47.60 -16.74 9.69
CA THR A 18 47.05 -17.39 8.49
C THR A 18 45.53 -17.34 8.48
N CYS A 19 44.86 -17.65 9.61
CA CYS A 19 43.42 -17.54 9.73
C CYS A 19 42.93 -16.10 9.52
N THR A 20 43.61 -15.10 10.09
CA THR A 20 43.28 -13.69 9.88
C THR A 20 43.40 -13.28 8.42
N CYS A 21 44.47 -13.70 7.73
CA CYS A 21 44.64 -13.44 6.29
C CYS A 21 43.54 -14.11 5.45
N LEU A 22 43.13 -15.33 5.79
CA LEU A 22 42.04 -16.02 5.09
C LEU A 22 40.71 -15.28 5.28
N VAL A 23 40.38 -14.85 6.50
CA VAL A 23 39.16 -14.07 6.79
C VAL A 23 39.18 -12.70 6.10
N GLY A 24 40.33 -12.02 6.11
CA GLY A 24 40.48 -10.74 5.40
C GLY A 24 40.33 -10.90 3.88
N GLY A 25 40.92 -11.97 3.32
CA GLY A 25 40.82 -12.29 1.90
C GLY A 25 39.40 -12.63 1.46
N THR A 26 38.65 -13.40 2.26
CA THR A 26 37.25 -13.70 1.96
C THR A 26 36.39 -12.44 2.01
N TYR A 27 36.61 -11.56 3.00
CA TYR A 27 35.88 -10.29 3.08
C TYR A 27 36.18 -9.37 1.89
N ALA A 28 37.44 -9.24 1.48
CA ALA A 28 37.82 -8.48 0.30
C ALA A 28 37.18 -9.04 -0.98
N ALA A 29 37.13 -10.38 -1.13
CA ALA A 29 36.47 -11.02 -2.26
C ALA A 29 34.95 -10.75 -2.28
N LEU A 30 34.30 -10.74 -1.11
CA LEU A 30 32.87 -10.40 -0.99
C LEU A 30 32.58 -8.95 -1.37
N LEU A 31 33.46 -8.02 -1.00
CA LEU A 31 33.32 -6.61 -1.39
C LEU A 31 33.52 -6.41 -2.90
N ALA A 32 34.46 -7.14 -3.51
CA ALA A 32 34.71 -7.06 -4.95
C ALA A 32 33.60 -7.73 -5.78
N ASN A 33 33.04 -8.84 -5.30
CA ASN A 33 31.96 -9.56 -5.94
C ASN A 33 30.96 -10.10 -4.91
N PRO A 34 29.87 -9.38 -4.62
CA PRO A 34 28.88 -9.80 -3.62
C PRO A 34 28.03 -10.99 -4.08
N ARG A 35 28.24 -11.50 -5.31
CA ARG A 35 27.50 -12.66 -5.86
C ARG A 35 28.24 -13.98 -5.70
N LEU A 36 29.39 -14.00 -5.01
CA LEU A 36 30.12 -15.24 -4.73
C LEU A 36 29.28 -16.22 -3.88
N PRO A 37 29.38 -17.55 -4.10
CA PRO A 37 28.66 -18.55 -3.32
C PRO A 37 28.97 -18.55 -1.82
N ILE A 38 30.13 -17.99 -1.43
CA ILE A 38 30.54 -17.85 -0.03
C ILE A 38 29.84 -16.69 0.70
N ASN A 39 29.09 -15.83 -0.02
CA ASN A 39 28.31 -14.76 0.59
C ASN A 39 27.04 -15.36 1.23
N PRO A 40 26.87 -15.31 2.57
CA PRO A 40 25.65 -15.77 3.22
C PRO A 40 24.43 -14.88 2.90
N PHE A 41 24.67 -13.66 2.39
CA PHE A 41 23.63 -12.70 2.01
C PHE A 41 23.87 -12.18 0.58
N PRO A 42 23.73 -13.03 -0.45
CA PRO A 42 23.83 -12.57 -1.83
C PRO A 42 22.70 -11.57 -2.09
N PRO A 43 22.96 -10.43 -2.75
CA PRO A 43 21.90 -9.49 -3.09
C PRO A 43 20.85 -10.17 -3.99
N ALA A 44 19.62 -9.63 -4.06
CA ALA A 44 18.58 -10.20 -4.93
C ALA A 44 19.05 -10.23 -6.41
N PRO A 45 18.77 -11.28 -7.19
CA PRO A 45 19.03 -11.28 -8.62
C PRO A 45 18.37 -10.06 -9.26
N PRO A 46 18.98 -9.43 -10.29
CA PRO A 46 18.27 -8.41 -11.06
C PRO A 46 16.97 -9.03 -11.60
N PRO A 47 15.86 -8.26 -11.69
CA PRO A 47 14.62 -8.78 -12.22
C PRO A 47 14.88 -9.32 -13.63
N THR A 48 14.44 -10.55 -13.90
CA THR A 48 14.46 -11.10 -15.25
C THR A 48 13.58 -10.21 -16.10
N VAL A 49 14.18 -9.41 -16.99
CA VAL A 49 13.44 -8.66 -17.99
C VAL A 49 12.76 -9.70 -18.87
N LEU A 50 11.44 -9.84 -18.72
CA LEU A 50 10.63 -10.61 -19.64
C LEU A 50 10.72 -9.86 -20.97
N VAL A 51 11.63 -10.28 -21.85
CA VAL A 51 11.64 -9.84 -23.23
C VAL A 51 10.36 -10.42 -23.83
N LEU A 52 9.29 -9.62 -23.82
CA LEU A 52 8.14 -9.88 -24.66
C LEU A 52 8.69 -10.00 -26.08
N PRO A 53 8.37 -11.07 -26.85
CA PRO A 53 8.86 -11.19 -28.20
C PRO A 53 8.53 -9.88 -28.92
N THR A 54 9.57 -9.18 -29.37
CA THR A 54 9.44 -8.06 -30.29
C THR A 54 8.51 -8.55 -31.38
N ALA A 55 7.39 -7.86 -31.59
CA ALA A 55 6.47 -8.18 -32.66
C ALA A 55 7.26 -8.18 -33.97
N ALA A 56 7.67 -9.37 -34.42
CA ALA A 56 8.18 -9.55 -35.74
C ALA A 56 7.02 -9.20 -36.66
N ASN A 57 7.22 -8.18 -37.50
CA ASN A 57 6.25 -7.68 -38.45
C ASN A 57 5.69 -8.88 -39.23
N THR A 58 4.55 -9.39 -38.79
CA THR A 58 3.90 -10.51 -39.43
C THR A 58 3.18 -9.89 -40.63
N PRO A 59 3.41 -10.37 -41.86
CA PRO A 59 2.65 -9.87 -43.00
C PRO A 59 1.16 -10.08 -42.73
N ALA A 60 0.37 -9.04 -43.04
CA ALA A 60 -1.08 -9.06 -42.86
C ALA A 60 -1.68 -10.32 -43.47
N PHE A 61 -2.29 -11.16 -42.63
CA PHE A 61 -3.10 -12.26 -43.10
C PHE A 61 -4.41 -11.65 -43.60
N ASN A 62 -4.56 -11.54 -44.92
CA ASN A 62 -5.81 -11.13 -45.54
C ASN A 62 -6.89 -12.16 -45.19
N LEU A 63 -7.81 -11.80 -44.29
CA LEU A 63 -9.05 -12.55 -44.11
C LEU A 63 -9.85 -12.49 -45.42
N PRO A 64 -10.35 -13.63 -45.95
CA PRO A 64 -11.26 -13.60 -47.08
C PRO A 64 -12.54 -12.86 -46.68
N THR A 65 -12.89 -11.83 -47.46
CA THR A 65 -14.14 -11.11 -47.33
C THR A 65 -15.30 -12.06 -47.64
N LEU A 66 -16.01 -12.50 -46.60
CA LEU A 66 -17.27 -13.21 -46.80
C LEU A 66 -18.32 -12.24 -47.37
N PRO A 67 -19.08 -12.63 -48.42
CA PRO A 67 -20.13 -11.80 -48.97
C PRO A 67 -21.27 -11.61 -47.94
N PRO A 68 -22.00 -10.48 -47.99
CA PRO A 68 -23.09 -10.24 -47.05
C PRO A 68 -24.25 -11.21 -47.32
N THR A 69 -24.38 -12.23 -46.47
CA THR A 69 -25.59 -13.04 -46.41
C THR A 69 -26.71 -12.19 -45.83
N LYS A 70 -27.72 -11.92 -46.66
CA LYS A 70 -28.98 -11.29 -46.27
C LYS A 70 -29.64 -12.12 -45.17
N ILE A 71 -29.60 -11.63 -43.93
CA ILE A 71 -30.35 -12.21 -42.82
C ILE A 71 -31.80 -11.73 -42.95
N ALA A 72 -32.70 -12.71 -43.10
CA ALA A 72 -34.14 -12.49 -43.07
C ALA A 72 -34.57 -11.96 -41.70
N ALA A 73 -35.49 -11.00 -41.72
CA ALA A 73 -36.13 -10.47 -40.52
C ALA A 73 -36.85 -11.60 -39.77
N ILE A 74 -36.51 -11.79 -38.50
CA ILE A 74 -37.30 -12.56 -37.54
C ILE A 74 -38.13 -11.57 -36.72
N THR A 75 -39.44 -11.73 -36.86
CA THR A 75 -40.51 -11.08 -36.09
C THR A 75 -40.50 -11.55 -34.64
N GLU A 76 -40.70 -10.57 -33.74
CA GLU A 76 -41.17 -10.60 -32.33
C GLU A 76 -40.89 -11.81 -31.42
N GLN A 77 -40.34 -11.55 -30.23
CA GLN A 77 -41.12 -11.73 -28.98
C GLN A 77 -40.48 -10.95 -27.82
N GLY A 78 -41.30 -10.10 -27.18
CA GLY A 78 -40.91 -9.38 -25.97
C GLY A 78 -40.63 -10.35 -24.82
N ALA A 79 -39.38 -10.35 -24.34
CA ALA A 79 -39.02 -10.96 -23.07
C ALA A 79 -39.08 -9.90 -21.97
N THR A 80 -40.19 -9.88 -21.24
CA THR A 80 -40.33 -9.20 -19.96
C THR A 80 -39.35 -9.85 -18.98
N ALA A 81 -38.31 -9.14 -18.56
CA ALA A 81 -37.43 -9.58 -17.49
C ALA A 81 -38.16 -9.44 -16.14
N THR A 82 -38.74 -10.54 -15.67
CA THR A 82 -39.27 -10.65 -14.30
C THR A 82 -38.09 -10.79 -13.33
N LEU A 83 -37.79 -9.72 -12.57
CA LEU A 83 -36.87 -9.78 -11.43
C LEU A 83 -37.55 -10.54 -10.29
N VAL A 84 -37.17 -11.81 -10.10
CA VAL A 84 -37.53 -12.58 -8.90
C VAL A 84 -36.53 -12.22 -7.80
N VAL A 85 -36.94 -11.32 -6.89
CA VAL A 85 -36.24 -11.11 -5.62
C VAL A 85 -36.59 -12.29 -4.71
N VAL A 86 -35.68 -13.27 -4.61
CA VAL A 86 -35.75 -14.31 -3.58
C VAL A 86 -35.22 -13.72 -2.28
N ALA A 87 -36.13 -13.38 -1.37
CA ALA A 87 -35.79 -13.09 0.01
C ALA A 87 -35.53 -14.41 0.76
N THR A 88 -34.26 -14.74 0.98
CA THR A 88 -33.87 -15.88 1.83
C THR A 88 -33.96 -15.46 3.29
N SER A 89 -35.06 -15.79 3.96
CA SER A 89 -35.18 -15.66 5.42
C SER A 89 -34.62 -16.91 6.10
N THR A 90 -33.45 -16.80 6.72
CA THR A 90 -32.93 -17.83 7.63
C THR A 90 -32.79 -17.25 9.04
N PRO A 91 -33.70 -17.55 9.97
CA PRO A 91 -33.42 -17.41 11.38
C PRO A 91 -33.19 -18.80 12.01
N THR A 92 -31.93 -19.11 12.34
CA THR A 92 -31.63 -20.22 13.26
C THR A 92 -30.76 -19.70 14.39
N ALA A 93 -31.42 -19.18 15.44
CA ALA A 93 -30.79 -18.98 16.74
C ALA A 93 -31.29 -20.10 17.67
N THR A 94 -30.52 -21.18 17.77
CA THR A 94 -30.70 -22.18 18.82
C THR A 94 -30.03 -21.66 20.09
N ARG A 95 -30.82 -21.17 21.04
CA ARG A 95 -30.37 -20.93 22.42
C ARG A 95 -31.18 -21.79 23.39
N THR A 96 -30.52 -22.79 23.95
CA THR A 96 -30.92 -23.51 25.16
C THR A 96 -30.75 -22.58 26.36
N LEU A 97 -31.79 -22.37 27.17
CA LEU A 97 -31.65 -21.79 28.51
C LEU A 97 -32.56 -22.49 29.52
N ILE A 98 -31.91 -22.87 30.62
CA ILE A 98 -32.45 -23.42 31.85
C ILE A 98 -32.87 -22.24 32.74
N GLY A 99 -34.08 -22.31 33.28
CA GLY A 99 -34.48 -21.83 34.61
C GLY A 99 -34.22 -20.35 34.99
N GLY A 100 -35.31 -19.58 35.04
CA GLY A 100 -35.66 -18.77 36.21
C GLY A 100 -35.07 -17.36 36.32
N ALA A 101 -35.79 -16.35 35.80
CA ALA A 101 -36.03 -15.08 36.48
C ALA A 101 -37.03 -14.23 35.67
N THR A 102 -38.11 -13.81 36.32
CA THR A 102 -39.11 -12.88 35.81
C THR A 102 -38.51 -11.49 35.64
N ILE A 103 -38.53 -10.91 34.44
CA ILE A 103 -38.43 -9.46 34.24
C ILE A 103 -39.49 -9.04 33.22
N THR A 104 -40.44 -8.24 33.70
CA THR A 104 -41.45 -7.51 32.92
C THR A 104 -40.80 -6.29 32.29
N LEU A 105 -40.80 -6.18 30.95
CA LEU A 105 -40.64 -4.91 30.25
C LEU A 105 -41.56 -4.86 29.01
N THR A 106 -42.29 -3.76 28.94
CA THR A 106 -43.38 -3.38 28.04
C THR A 106 -42.92 -3.23 26.58
N PRO A 107 -43.69 -3.66 25.56
CA PRO A 107 -43.37 -3.36 24.17
C PRO A 107 -43.79 -1.92 23.82
N SER A 108 -42.82 -1.06 23.48
CA SER A 108 -43.06 0.19 22.75
C SER A 108 -42.43 0.07 21.37
N VAL A 109 -43.26 -0.20 20.35
CA VAL A 109 -42.88 -0.09 18.95
C VAL A 109 -43.29 1.31 18.50
N THR A 110 -42.33 2.21 18.37
CA THR A 110 -42.52 3.48 17.65
C THR A 110 -41.65 3.42 16.40
N GLY A 111 -42.30 3.29 15.24
CA GLY A 111 -41.64 3.29 13.95
C GLY A 111 -41.38 4.71 13.46
N THR A 112 -40.28 4.92 12.74
CA THR A 112 -40.22 5.83 11.59
C THR A 112 -39.01 5.46 10.72
N PRO A 113 -39.20 4.93 9.49
CA PRO A 113 -38.15 4.97 8.49
C PRO A 113 -38.11 6.38 7.88
N THR A 114 -37.00 7.09 8.08
CA THR A 114 -36.73 8.37 7.40
C THR A 114 -36.43 8.08 5.93
N SER A 115 -37.43 8.25 5.07
CA SER A 115 -37.28 8.23 3.61
C SER A 115 -36.69 9.55 3.14
N THR A 116 -35.45 9.50 2.65
CA THR A 116 -34.83 10.61 1.90
C THR A 116 -35.58 10.81 0.58
N GLN A 117 -36.23 11.96 0.47
CA GLN A 117 -36.96 12.42 -0.71
C GLN A 117 -35.99 12.59 -1.89
N MET A 118 -36.15 11.79 -2.95
CA MET A 118 -35.55 12.06 -4.26
C MET A 118 -36.43 13.06 -5.03
N VAL A 119 -35.83 14.15 -5.48
CA VAL A 119 -36.44 15.16 -6.36
C VAL A 119 -36.69 14.51 -7.72
N GLN A 120 -37.96 14.32 -8.08
CA GLN A 120 -38.37 13.88 -9.41
C GLN A 120 -38.57 15.13 -10.29
N VAL A 121 -37.69 15.29 -11.30
CA VAL A 121 -37.87 16.31 -12.34
C VAL A 121 -38.89 15.79 -13.34
N THR A 122 -40.07 16.40 -13.35
CA THR A 122 -41.10 16.15 -14.36
C THR A 122 -40.80 17.00 -15.60
N THR A 123 -40.48 16.37 -16.73
CA THR A 123 -40.48 17.05 -18.04
C THR A 123 -41.84 16.85 -18.70
N THR A 124 -42.65 17.90 -18.69
CA THR A 124 -43.94 17.99 -19.39
C THR A 124 -43.68 18.09 -20.89
N GLY A 125 -44.16 17.13 -21.68
CA GLY A 125 -44.07 17.15 -23.13
C GLY A 125 -45.01 18.19 -23.76
N THR A 126 -44.48 19.00 -24.68
CA THR A 126 -45.28 19.76 -25.65
C THR A 126 -44.71 19.48 -27.04
N PRO A 127 -45.51 19.01 -28.01
CA PRO A 127 -45.05 18.80 -29.37
C PRO A 127 -45.25 20.05 -30.23
N GLY A 128 -44.20 20.46 -30.96
CA GLY A 128 -44.33 21.34 -32.11
C GLY A 128 -43.19 22.35 -32.27
N THR A 129 -42.26 22.06 -33.19
CA THR A 129 -41.90 22.88 -34.36
C THR A 129 -40.60 22.35 -34.95
N LEU A 130 -40.64 21.88 -36.19
CA LEU A 130 -39.48 21.48 -36.98
C LEU A 130 -38.70 22.73 -37.40
N ILE A 131 -37.46 22.89 -36.93
CA ILE A 131 -36.49 23.86 -37.48
C ILE A 131 -35.26 23.11 -37.97
N ALA A 132 -34.82 23.50 -39.17
CA ALA A 132 -33.84 22.84 -40.01
C ALA A 132 -32.47 22.59 -39.33
N VAL A 133 -31.92 21.40 -39.60
CA VAL A 133 -30.57 20.99 -39.22
C VAL A 133 -29.57 21.85 -39.99
N THR A 134 -28.86 22.73 -39.29
CA THR A 134 -27.65 23.39 -39.80
C THR A 134 -26.45 22.60 -39.29
N ALA A 135 -25.56 22.19 -40.20
CA ALA A 135 -24.42 21.34 -39.89
C ALA A 135 -23.48 21.99 -38.86
N THR A 136 -23.39 21.37 -37.68
CA THR A 136 -22.45 21.73 -36.62
C THR A 136 -21.02 21.37 -37.08
N PRO A 137 -20.04 22.29 -37.04
CA PRO A 137 -18.66 21.95 -37.36
C PRO A 137 -18.07 20.98 -36.32
N LEU A 138 -17.29 20.03 -36.84
CA LEU A 138 -16.53 18.97 -36.17
C LEU A 138 -15.71 19.49 -34.96
N PRO A 139 -15.60 18.74 -33.84
CA PRO A 139 -14.86 19.19 -32.66
C PRO A 139 -13.39 19.43 -32.99
N SER A 140 -12.90 20.63 -32.65
CA SER A 140 -11.48 20.95 -32.62
C SER A 140 -10.84 20.23 -31.44
N ASN A 141 -9.84 19.38 -31.72
CA ASN A 141 -8.97 18.77 -30.71
C ASN A 141 -8.31 19.86 -29.87
N THR A 142 -8.93 20.19 -28.73
CA THR A 142 -8.33 21.05 -27.72
C THR A 142 -7.41 20.15 -26.90
N ALA A 143 -6.10 20.38 -26.97
CA ALA A 143 -5.14 19.73 -26.10
C ALA A 143 -5.47 20.11 -24.65
N THR A 144 -6.07 19.17 -23.91
CA THR A 144 -6.14 19.25 -22.46
C THR A 144 -4.72 19.24 -21.95
N GLN A 145 -4.21 20.40 -21.53
CA GLN A 145 -2.93 20.48 -20.83
C GLN A 145 -3.05 19.65 -19.55
N THR A 146 -2.38 18.50 -19.52
CA THR A 146 -2.09 17.78 -18.28
C THR A 146 -1.46 18.79 -17.32
N PRO A 147 -2.01 19.03 -16.11
CA PRO A 147 -1.38 19.94 -15.18
C PRO A 147 0.01 19.41 -14.84
N THR A 148 1.03 20.06 -15.38
CA THR A 148 2.41 19.82 -14.96
C THR A 148 2.53 20.43 -13.58
N LEU A 149 2.61 19.58 -12.55
CA LEU A 149 2.91 20.00 -11.18
C LEU A 149 4.27 20.71 -11.19
N THR A 150 4.24 22.03 -11.31
CA THR A 150 5.44 22.85 -11.19
C THR A 150 5.68 23.05 -9.71
N PHE A 151 6.51 22.19 -9.11
CA PHE A 151 7.01 22.39 -7.75
C PHE A 151 7.90 23.62 -7.75
N THR A 152 7.30 24.78 -7.46
CA THR A 152 8.07 25.95 -7.05
C THR A 152 8.54 25.67 -5.63
N PRO A 153 9.85 25.56 -5.34
CA PRO A 153 10.31 25.37 -3.98
C PRO A 153 9.93 26.62 -3.17
N SER A 154 8.81 26.55 -2.45
CA SER A 154 8.45 27.58 -1.50
C SER A 154 9.42 27.47 -0.33
N LYS A 155 10.17 28.54 -0.04
CA LYS A 155 10.89 28.72 1.23
C LYS A 155 9.91 28.94 2.39
N THR A 156 8.86 28.13 2.48
CA THR A 156 8.03 28.04 3.67
C THR A 156 8.82 27.21 4.67
N ARG A 157 9.36 27.87 5.70
CA ARG A 157 10.01 27.17 6.81
C ARG A 157 9.02 26.15 7.38
N ALA A 158 9.39 24.87 7.43
CA ALA A 158 8.55 23.84 8.03
C ALA A 158 8.22 24.24 9.48
N ALA A 159 6.93 24.19 9.84
CA ALA A 159 6.46 24.55 11.17
C ALA A 159 7.03 23.60 12.24
N PHE A 160 7.23 22.34 11.85
CA PHE A 160 7.74 21.26 12.68
C PHE A 160 9.21 20.91 12.38
N ASP A 161 9.87 20.26 13.33
CA ASP A 161 11.29 19.87 13.20
C ASP A 161 11.49 18.67 12.28
N PHE A 162 10.49 17.81 12.13
CA PHE A 162 10.47 16.67 11.22
C PHE A 162 9.40 16.83 10.15
N ILE A 163 9.74 16.41 8.95
CA ILE A 163 8.84 16.32 7.80
C ILE A 163 8.90 14.90 7.24
N VAL A 164 7.89 14.54 6.45
CA VAL A 164 7.92 13.29 5.67
C VAL A 164 9.04 13.36 4.64
N GLN A 165 9.80 12.29 4.50
CA GLN A 165 10.83 12.18 3.48
C GLN A 165 10.19 12.30 2.09
N GLU A 166 10.83 13.04 1.18
CA GLU A 166 10.35 13.17 -0.19
C GLU A 166 10.09 11.80 -0.84
N GLY A 167 8.98 11.72 -1.58
CA GLY A 167 8.50 10.47 -2.20
C GLY A 167 7.71 9.54 -1.28
N ASN A 168 7.58 9.83 0.03
CA ASN A 168 6.76 9.07 0.97
C ASN A 168 5.40 9.77 1.22
N PRO A 169 4.35 9.05 1.67
CA PRO A 169 4.28 7.61 1.88
C PRO A 169 4.17 6.80 0.58
N ILE A 170 4.70 5.57 0.59
CA ILE A 170 4.60 4.61 -0.53
C ILE A 170 3.93 3.33 -0.03
N ALA A 171 2.88 2.87 -0.70
CA ALA A 171 2.28 1.57 -0.43
C ALA A 171 2.92 0.49 -1.33
N LEU A 172 3.41 -0.59 -0.72
CA LEU A 172 4.04 -1.72 -1.37
C LEU A 172 3.67 -3.05 -0.69
N ALA A 173 4.13 -4.17 -1.26
CA ALA A 173 3.94 -5.49 -0.66
C ALA A 173 4.76 -5.62 0.62
N ASN A 174 4.23 -6.28 1.64
CA ASN A 174 4.96 -6.49 2.90
C ASN A 174 6.16 -7.43 2.71
N VAL A 175 7.35 -6.82 2.74
CA VAL A 175 8.66 -7.48 2.71
C VAL A 175 9.44 -7.28 4.01
N PHE A 176 8.88 -6.58 4.99
CA PHE A 176 9.57 -6.14 6.22
C PHE A 176 9.45 -7.13 7.37
N ASN A 177 8.55 -8.10 7.24
CA ASN A 177 8.38 -9.20 8.17
C ASN A 177 7.83 -10.45 7.44
N SER A 178 7.78 -11.57 8.16
CA SER A 178 7.36 -12.86 7.62
C SER A 178 5.84 -13.05 7.55
N LYS A 179 5.03 -12.04 7.89
CA LYS A 179 3.56 -12.20 7.92
C LYS A 179 2.90 -12.05 6.55
N GLY A 180 3.61 -11.54 5.54
CA GLY A 180 3.10 -11.39 4.19
C GLY A 180 1.72 -10.70 4.18
N CYS A 181 0.72 -11.39 3.65
CA CYS A 181 -0.67 -10.93 3.53
C CYS A 181 -1.49 -10.98 4.83
N SER A 182 -1.02 -11.66 5.88
CA SER A 182 -1.70 -11.72 7.19
C SER A 182 -1.28 -10.54 8.07
N TRP A 183 -1.05 -9.39 7.43
CA TRP A 183 -0.58 -8.18 8.06
C TRP A 183 -0.87 -6.99 7.16
N MET A 184 -1.15 -5.84 7.76
CA MET A 184 -1.12 -4.55 7.11
C MET A 184 -0.61 -3.51 8.09
N GLY A 185 0.26 -2.60 7.66
CA GLY A 185 0.80 -1.62 8.58
C GLY A 185 1.70 -0.55 7.99
N VAL A 186 2.22 0.29 8.89
CA VAL A 186 3.16 1.36 8.59
C VAL A 186 4.55 0.92 9.02
N VAL A 187 5.54 1.22 8.19
CA VAL A 187 6.94 0.86 8.41
C VAL A 187 7.82 1.98 7.90
N GLY A 188 8.98 2.18 8.49
CA GLY A 188 9.90 3.19 8.01
C GLY A 188 11.02 3.50 8.98
N GLN A 189 11.69 4.61 8.73
CA GLN A 189 12.83 5.09 9.49
C GLN A 189 12.72 6.59 9.77
N ALA A 190 13.40 7.03 10.84
CA ALA A 190 13.57 8.44 11.16
C ALA A 190 15.03 8.85 10.95
N PHE A 191 15.26 10.02 10.36
CA PHE A 191 16.60 10.54 10.11
C PHE A 191 16.76 11.98 10.57
N ASP A 192 17.98 12.34 10.98
CA ASP A 192 18.36 13.74 11.17
C ASP A 192 18.60 14.45 9.82
N LYS A 193 18.97 15.72 9.87
CA LYS A 193 19.22 16.55 8.68
C LYS A 193 20.42 16.10 7.83
N ASN A 194 21.29 15.26 8.39
CA ASN A 194 22.44 14.68 7.72
C ASN A 194 22.15 13.25 7.24
N LEU A 195 20.88 12.81 7.30
CA LEU A 195 20.43 11.45 6.99
C LEU A 195 20.99 10.38 7.93
N ASN A 196 21.46 10.75 9.13
CA ASN A 196 21.82 9.76 10.13
C ASN A 196 20.55 9.21 10.80
N PRO A 197 20.51 7.92 11.15
CA PRO A 197 19.38 7.33 11.86
C PRO A 197 19.13 8.06 13.18
N ARG A 198 17.90 8.54 13.39
CA ARG A 198 17.48 9.19 14.63
C ARG A 198 16.66 8.23 15.48
N ILE A 199 17.30 7.64 16.48
CA ILE A 199 16.69 6.65 17.40
C ILE A 199 16.02 7.36 18.58
N GLY A 200 14.98 6.73 19.15
CA GLY A 200 14.33 7.18 20.39
C GLY A 200 13.19 8.18 20.23
N LEU A 201 12.77 8.50 19.00
CA LEU A 201 11.55 9.25 18.74
C LEU A 201 10.34 8.31 18.72
N ILE A 202 9.16 8.85 19.00
CA ILE A 202 7.90 8.11 18.95
C ILE A 202 7.27 8.33 17.58
N VAL A 203 6.82 7.25 16.95
CA VAL A 203 5.91 7.28 15.81
C VAL A 203 4.55 6.83 16.30
N HIS A 204 3.64 7.79 16.37
CA HIS A 204 2.29 7.60 16.85
C HIS A 204 1.34 7.39 15.68
N VAL A 205 0.48 6.38 15.77
CA VAL A 205 -0.64 6.18 14.84
C VAL A 205 -1.96 6.22 15.59
N GLU A 206 -2.87 7.04 15.11
CA GLU A 206 -4.25 7.11 15.57
C GLU A 206 -5.25 6.91 14.43
N GLY A 207 -6.48 6.49 14.78
CA GLY A 207 -7.58 6.34 13.84
C GLY A 207 -8.01 4.88 13.64
N GLY A 208 -9.21 4.67 13.09
CA GLY A 208 -9.79 3.33 12.93
C GLY A 208 -9.96 2.55 14.24
N GLY A 209 -10.08 3.26 15.38
CA GLY A 209 -10.12 2.67 16.71
C GLY A 209 -8.76 2.35 17.33
N LEU A 210 -7.65 2.65 16.64
CA LEU A 210 -6.29 2.47 17.14
C LEU A 210 -5.72 3.78 17.69
N SER A 211 -4.83 3.63 18.68
CA SER A 211 -3.94 4.66 19.22
C SER A 211 -2.70 3.93 19.73
N ILE A 212 -1.69 3.81 18.89
CA ILE A 212 -0.53 2.94 19.11
C ILE A 212 0.77 3.65 18.76
N ASP A 213 1.82 3.33 19.50
CA ASP A 213 3.14 3.93 19.36
C ASP A 213 4.18 2.87 18.98
N ALA A 214 5.18 3.28 18.19
CA ALA A 214 6.44 2.57 18.07
C ALA A 214 7.61 3.55 18.20
N PHE A 215 8.70 3.09 18.79
CA PHE A 215 9.93 3.87 18.82
C PHE A 215 10.71 3.72 17.52
N SER A 216 11.24 4.81 16.97
CA SER A 216 12.28 4.74 15.95
C SER A 216 13.49 3.98 16.51
N GLY A 217 13.87 2.87 15.89
CA GLY A 217 14.90 1.93 16.34
C GLY A 217 14.35 0.63 16.95
N SER A 218 13.04 0.50 17.13
CA SER A 218 12.40 -0.74 17.60
C SER A 218 12.43 -1.88 16.57
N LYS A 219 12.64 -1.57 15.28
CA LYS A 219 12.73 -2.54 14.18
C LYS A 219 14.05 -2.38 13.40
N PRO A 220 15.19 -2.82 13.97
CA PRO A 220 16.50 -2.64 13.33
C PRO A 220 16.65 -3.37 11.99
N ALA A 221 15.81 -4.37 11.70
CA ALA A 221 15.77 -5.05 10.40
C ALA A 221 15.33 -4.16 9.23
N VAL A 222 14.57 -3.09 9.50
CA VAL A 222 14.22 -2.05 8.51
C VAL A 222 15.37 -1.05 8.35
N GLY A 223 16.18 -0.89 9.39
CA GLY A 223 17.39 -0.07 9.49
C GLY A 223 17.57 0.46 10.91
N PRO A 224 18.68 1.14 11.26
CA PRO A 224 19.03 1.42 12.66
C PRO A 224 17.98 2.23 13.44
N ALA A 225 17.26 3.14 12.77
CA ALA A 225 16.13 3.90 13.33
C ALA A 225 14.77 3.39 12.83
N GLY A 226 14.71 2.11 12.44
CA GLY A 226 13.52 1.47 11.89
C GLY A 226 12.40 1.28 12.91
N TYR A 227 11.16 1.37 12.44
CA TYR A 227 9.96 1.08 13.21
C TYR A 227 8.95 0.30 12.36
N GLU A 228 8.03 -0.40 13.02
CA GLU A 228 6.93 -1.13 12.38
C GLU A 228 5.71 -1.03 13.28
N ILE A 229 4.56 -0.68 12.70
CA ILE A 229 3.28 -0.55 13.40
C ILE A 229 2.23 -1.32 12.62
N GLN A 230 1.65 -2.34 13.23
CA GLN A 230 0.58 -3.13 12.64
C GLN A 230 -0.76 -2.40 12.80
N LEU A 231 -1.46 -2.16 11.69
CA LEU A 231 -2.79 -1.57 11.66
C LEU A 231 -3.90 -2.63 11.60
N SER A 232 -3.63 -3.77 10.96
CA SER A 232 -4.60 -4.85 10.82
C SER A 232 -3.93 -6.21 10.62
N ASP A 233 -4.68 -7.29 10.82
CA ASP A 233 -4.28 -8.68 10.60
C ASP A 233 -4.40 -9.10 9.12
N ARG A 234 -4.87 -8.21 8.25
CA ARG A 234 -4.99 -8.40 6.81
C ARG A 234 -5.10 -7.05 6.07
N PRO A 235 -4.86 -6.99 4.75
CA PRO A 235 -5.15 -5.82 3.94
C PRO A 235 -6.63 -5.44 4.04
N ILE A 236 -6.91 -4.21 4.42
CA ILE A 236 -8.25 -3.63 4.41
C ILE A 236 -8.19 -2.29 3.68
N GLN A 237 -9.22 -1.97 2.91
CA GLN A 237 -9.31 -0.68 2.24
C GLN A 237 -9.91 0.36 3.19
N THR A 238 -9.23 1.50 3.32
CA THR A 238 -9.71 2.67 4.08
C THR A 238 -9.42 3.95 3.32
N ALA A 239 -10.14 5.02 3.62
CA ALA A 239 -9.95 6.35 3.02
C ALA A 239 -9.68 7.36 4.13
N GLY A 240 -8.41 7.77 4.27
CA GLY A 240 -7.97 8.77 5.24
C GLY A 240 -8.27 8.44 6.71
N THR A 241 -8.33 7.15 7.06
CA THR A 241 -8.76 6.69 8.39
C THR A 241 -7.66 6.77 9.43
N TYR A 242 -6.40 6.55 9.04
CA TYR A 242 -5.27 6.55 9.96
C TYR A 242 -4.47 7.83 9.81
N LYS A 243 -3.95 8.34 10.92
CA LYS A 243 -3.07 9.51 10.97
C LYS A 243 -1.80 9.13 11.71
N VAL A 244 -0.66 9.46 11.13
CA VAL A 244 0.66 9.18 11.70
C VAL A 244 1.35 10.47 12.08
N GLN A 245 2.01 10.52 13.23
CA GLN A 245 2.76 11.70 13.67
C GLN A 245 4.04 11.27 14.40
N MET A 246 5.13 11.98 14.13
CA MET A 246 6.36 11.86 14.91
C MET A 246 6.29 12.74 16.15
N ARG A 247 6.70 12.20 17.30
CA ARG A 247 6.69 12.84 18.61
C ARG A 247 8.01 12.61 19.35
N ASP A 248 8.32 13.47 20.30
CA ASP A 248 9.40 13.22 21.25
C ASP A 248 8.95 12.23 22.34
N THR A 249 9.86 11.88 23.25
CA THR A 249 9.56 10.95 24.36
C THR A 249 8.59 11.53 25.41
N GLY A 250 8.35 12.84 25.40
CA GLY A 250 7.35 13.51 26.22
C GLY A 250 5.97 13.59 25.55
N GLY A 251 5.82 13.09 24.32
CA GLY A 251 4.59 13.14 23.54
C GLY A 251 4.38 14.44 22.77
N VAL A 252 5.37 15.35 22.75
CA VAL A 252 5.28 16.60 21.99
C VAL A 252 5.39 16.29 20.49
N ALA A 253 4.50 16.88 19.70
CA ALA A 253 4.51 16.76 18.25
C ALA A 253 5.78 17.33 17.63
N LEU A 254 6.50 16.49 16.89
CA LEU A 254 7.70 16.84 16.12
C LEU A 254 7.43 16.89 14.61
N SER A 255 6.27 16.43 14.13
CA SER A 255 5.82 16.55 12.74
C SER A 255 4.34 16.94 12.68
N ASP A 256 3.89 17.32 11.49
CA ASP A 256 2.45 17.34 11.19
C ASP A 256 1.89 15.91 11.12
N PHE A 257 0.57 15.78 11.12
CA PHE A 257 -0.11 14.52 10.87
C PHE A 257 -0.03 14.13 9.39
N VAL A 258 0.32 12.87 9.16
CA VAL A 258 0.29 12.22 7.84
C VAL A 258 -0.95 11.35 7.78
N THR A 259 -1.93 11.76 7.01
CA THR A 259 -3.16 10.98 6.79
C THR A 259 -2.90 9.86 5.79
N LEU A 260 -3.23 8.63 6.16
CA LEU A 260 -3.03 7.43 5.37
C LEU A 260 -4.35 6.82 4.90
N SER A 261 -4.33 6.34 3.66
CA SER A 261 -5.35 5.44 3.11
C SER A 261 -4.72 4.08 2.89
N THR A 262 -5.47 3.01 3.19
CA THR A 262 -5.00 1.63 3.06
C THR A 262 -5.69 0.91 1.92
N SER A 263 -5.15 -0.24 1.50
CA SER A 263 -5.66 -1.04 0.40
C SER A 263 -6.07 -2.44 0.84
N ALA A 264 -7.08 -3.01 0.19
CA ALA A 264 -7.41 -4.43 0.31
C ALA A 264 -6.48 -5.34 -0.53
N SER A 265 -5.57 -4.77 -1.34
CA SER A 265 -4.59 -5.53 -2.11
C SER A 265 -3.39 -5.93 -1.25
N CYS A 266 -2.98 -7.20 -1.36
CA CYS A 266 -1.78 -7.72 -0.73
C CYS A 266 -0.51 -6.98 -1.18
N ASP A 267 -0.48 -6.50 -2.43
CA ASP A 267 0.69 -5.85 -3.02
C ASP A 267 0.89 -4.42 -2.50
N LYS A 268 0.01 -3.96 -1.61
CA LYS A 268 -0.03 -2.61 -1.04
C LYS A 268 -0.36 -2.61 0.45
N ASN A 269 0.05 -3.67 1.17
CA ASN A 269 -0.25 -3.84 2.59
C ASN A 269 0.84 -3.33 3.54
N ALA A 270 1.99 -2.87 3.04
CA ALA A 270 2.99 -2.13 3.80
C ALA A 270 3.08 -0.68 3.30
N ILE A 271 2.85 0.29 4.19
CA ILE A 271 3.03 1.71 3.90
C ILE A 271 4.40 2.13 4.42
N LEU A 272 5.36 2.29 3.51
CA LEU A 272 6.64 2.88 3.82
C LEU A 272 6.47 4.38 4.03
N LEU A 273 6.83 4.84 5.22
CA LEU A 273 6.76 6.23 5.62
C LEU A 273 8.03 6.57 6.40
N ASN A 274 8.90 7.37 5.82
CA ASN A 274 10.09 7.86 6.52
C ASN A 274 9.91 9.32 6.94
N PHE A 275 10.61 9.71 8.01
CA PHE A 275 10.70 11.09 8.48
C PHE A 275 12.14 11.58 8.43
N VAL A 276 12.33 12.85 8.07
CA VAL A 276 13.61 13.54 8.04
C VAL A 276 13.53 14.85 8.79
N GLN A 277 14.55 15.18 9.55
CA GLN A 277 14.63 16.45 10.26
C GLN A 277 14.87 17.59 9.25
N ALA A 278 14.05 18.64 9.32
CA ALA A 278 14.09 19.75 8.37
C ALA A 278 15.15 20.83 8.70
N ARG A 279 15.73 20.85 9.91
CA ARG A 279 16.68 21.89 10.38
C ARG A 279 17.60 21.44 11.51
#